data_AF-A0A9D7EHR5-F1
#
_entry.id   AF-A0A9D7EHR5-F1
#
_cell.length_a   1.000
_cell.length_b   1.000
_cell.length_c   1.000
_cell.angle_alpha   90.00
_cell.angle_beta   90.00
_cell.angle_gamma   90.00
#
_symmetry.space_group_name_H-M   'P 1'
#
loop_
_entity.id
_entity.type
_entity.pdbx_description
1 polymer ?
#
loop_
_entity_poly.entity_id
_entity_poly.type
_entity_poly.pdbx_seq_one_letter_code
_entity_poly.pdbx_strand_id
1 'polypeptide(L)'
;MKWIACSLFLLSGIVAQGQVHERVRVLLLEDTTTPPKYDTSYVKSYRNNVVVSLVTAYADASIDLSDTNGHELAYTTNNAERYGFGLNYKWLSAEFTFGVPLLDAPDPALGKTTSRGFGLGMTGRRIWARLGWSEHSGFYLENTREILPGSDGTDPLIVRRDLEDRHFVGTFDYAFNF
;
A
#
# COMPACT_ATOMS: atom_id res chain seq x y z
N MET A 1 4.90 23.99 24.71
CA MET A 1 4.50 22.75 24.01
C MET A 1 3.14 23.03 23.36
N LYS A 2 3.10 23.28 22.05
CA LYS A 2 1.85 23.61 21.34
C LYS A 2 1.50 22.43 20.43
N TRP A 3 0.41 21.75 20.76
CA TRP A 3 -0.22 20.74 19.91
C TRP A 3 -1.03 21.48 18.85
N ILE A 4 -0.71 21.27 17.57
CA ILE A 4 -1.58 21.70 16.47
C ILE A 4 -2.38 20.46 16.08
N ALA A 5 -3.63 20.42 16.54
CA ALA A 5 -4.62 19.48 16.05
C ALA A 5 -4.97 19.87 14.60
N CYS A 6 -4.60 19.01 13.65
CA CYS A 6 -5.08 19.11 12.28
C CYS A 6 -6.32 18.22 12.16
N SER A 7 -7.47 18.82 12.43
CA SER A 7 -8.79 18.20 12.34
C SER A 7 -9.36 18.45 10.94
N LEU A 8 -10.02 17.43 10.39
CA LEU A 8 -10.72 17.35 9.09
C LEU A 8 -9.84 17.08 7.84
N PHE A 9 -9.87 15.85 7.34
CA PHE A 9 -10.75 15.48 6.22
C PHE A 9 -10.81 13.94 6.08
N LEU A 10 -12.03 13.41 6.10
CA LEU A 10 -12.39 12.04 5.71
C LEU A 10 -12.58 12.01 4.18
N LEU A 11 -12.33 10.84 3.59
CA LEU A 11 -12.68 10.40 2.23
C LEU A 11 -11.87 10.99 1.05
N SER A 12 -10.91 10.20 0.56
CA SER A 12 -10.68 9.96 -0.88
C SER A 12 -9.62 8.86 -1.08
N GLY A 13 -10.06 7.61 -0.97
CA GLY A 13 -9.49 6.56 -1.82
C GLY A 13 -10.05 6.72 -3.24
N ILE A 14 -9.34 6.18 -4.23
CA ILE A 14 -9.53 6.32 -5.68
C ILE A 14 -8.76 7.51 -6.28
N VAL A 15 -7.44 7.32 -6.44
CA VAL A 15 -6.66 8.06 -7.43
C VAL A 15 -6.55 7.17 -8.68
N ALA A 16 -7.64 7.11 -9.44
CA ALA A 16 -7.54 6.98 -10.89
C ALA A 16 -7.03 8.33 -11.40
N GLN A 17 -5.83 8.29 -11.97
CA GLN A 17 -5.09 9.45 -12.46
C GLN A 17 -5.89 10.23 -13.51
N GLY A 18 -5.92 11.57 -13.40
CA GLY A 18 -6.25 12.44 -14.53
C GLY A 18 -7.13 13.65 -14.21
N GLN A 19 -8.40 13.45 -13.84
CA GLN A 19 -9.38 14.56 -13.87
C GLN A 19 -9.64 15.27 -12.53
N VAL A 20 -9.33 14.62 -11.41
CA VAL A 20 -9.58 15.18 -10.07
C VAL A 20 -8.54 16.25 -9.69
N HIS A 21 -7.33 16.18 -10.24
CA HIS A 21 -6.23 17.08 -9.90
C HIS A 21 -6.56 18.54 -10.20
N GLU A 22 -7.10 18.87 -11.38
CA GLU A 22 -7.39 20.27 -11.75
C GLU A 22 -8.53 20.86 -10.90
N ARG A 23 -9.58 20.09 -10.61
CA ARG A 23 -10.70 20.57 -9.78
C ARG A 23 -10.31 20.74 -8.32
N VAL A 24 -9.51 19.83 -7.76
CA VAL A 24 -9.00 19.93 -6.39
C VAL A 24 -7.95 21.06 -6.28
N ARG A 25 -7.13 21.25 -7.33
CA ARG A 25 -6.16 22.35 -7.42
C ARG A 25 -6.86 23.71 -7.38
N VAL A 26 -7.93 23.91 -8.15
CA VAL A 26 -8.70 25.17 -8.16
C VAL A 26 -9.47 25.40 -6.85
N LEU A 27 -9.84 24.34 -6.13
CA LEU A 27 -10.57 24.44 -4.86
C LEU A 27 -9.66 24.65 -3.64
N LEU A 28 -8.40 24.17 -3.69
CA LEU A 28 -7.41 24.29 -2.62
C LEU A 28 -6.43 25.45 -2.81
N LEU A 29 -6.17 25.86 -4.06
CA LEU A 29 -5.32 26.99 -4.39
C LEU A 29 -6.24 28.09 -4.92
N GLU A 30 -6.52 29.04 -4.04
CA GLU A 30 -7.17 30.32 -4.35
C GLU A 30 -6.56 30.96 -5.61
N ASP A 31 -7.42 31.62 -6.39
CA ASP A 31 -7.20 32.19 -7.73
C ASP A 31 -5.74 32.62 -8.05
N THR A 32 -5.10 31.89 -8.96
CA THR A 32 -3.70 32.11 -9.39
C THR A 32 -3.46 33.40 -10.17
N THR A 33 -4.49 34.18 -10.48
CA THR A 33 -4.37 35.44 -11.24
C THR A 33 -3.97 36.64 -10.36
N THR A 34 -4.12 36.53 -9.04
CA THR A 34 -3.67 37.54 -8.07
C THR A 34 -2.21 37.31 -7.67
N PRO A 35 -1.35 38.34 -7.66
CA PRO A 35 0.01 38.19 -7.16
C PRO A 35 -0.04 37.73 -5.69
N PRO A 36 0.74 36.69 -5.32
CA PRO A 36 0.69 36.13 -3.98
C PRO A 36 1.04 37.18 -2.94
N LYS A 37 0.19 37.35 -1.92
CA LYS A 37 0.40 38.29 -0.80
C LYS A 37 1.47 37.81 0.20
N TYR A 38 2.25 36.80 -0.18
CA TYR A 38 3.27 36.18 0.64
C TYR A 38 4.54 36.01 -0.18
N ASP A 39 5.67 35.94 0.52
CA ASP A 39 6.96 35.71 -0.10
C ASP A 39 7.02 34.31 -0.71
N THR A 40 7.11 34.25 -2.04
CA THR A 40 7.22 32.99 -2.80
C THR A 40 8.59 32.33 -2.67
N SER A 41 9.60 33.06 -2.17
CA SER A 41 10.94 32.54 -1.91
C SER A 41 11.11 31.95 -0.51
N TYR A 42 10.11 32.11 0.36
CA TYR A 42 10.17 31.61 1.73
C TYR A 42 9.93 30.10 1.80
N VAL A 43 11.00 29.34 2.08
CA VAL A 43 10.93 27.89 2.31
C VAL A 43 10.91 27.59 3.81
N LYS A 44 9.78 27.09 4.32
CA LYS A 44 9.64 26.66 5.72
C LYS A 44 9.94 25.16 5.85
N SER A 45 10.89 24.82 6.73
CA SER A 45 11.18 23.42 7.04
C SER A 45 10.33 22.90 8.20
N TYR A 46 9.76 21.71 8.01
CA TYR A 46 9.01 20.96 9.04
C TYR A 46 9.79 19.75 9.56
N ARG A 47 11.11 19.69 9.31
CA ARG A 47 11.96 18.53 9.62
C ARG A 47 11.96 18.12 11.10
N ASN A 48 11.71 19.07 12.00
CA ASN A 48 11.67 18.83 13.44
C ASN A 48 10.29 18.44 13.98
N ASN A 49 9.29 18.30 13.10
CA ASN A 49 7.95 17.91 13.46
C ASN A 49 7.75 16.43 13.15
N VAL A 50 6.94 15.76 13.97
CA VAL A 50 6.42 14.44 13.63
C VAL A 50 5.33 14.64 12.58
N VAL A 51 5.47 13.97 11.44
CA VAL A 51 4.46 13.94 10.39
C VAL A 51 3.80 12.58 10.42
N VAL A 52 2.48 12.59 10.58
CA VAL A 52 1.64 11.40 10.46
C VAL A 52 1.01 11.42 9.08
N SER A 53 1.10 10.31 8.36
CA SER A 53 0.57 10.16 7.01
C SER A 53 -0.36 8.95 6.96
N LEU A 54 -1.42 9.04 6.16
CA LEU A 54 -2.17 7.85 5.76
C LEU A 54 -1.43 7.20 4.59
N VAL A 55 -1.34 5.88 4.57
CA VAL A 55 -0.69 5.13 3.49
C VAL A 55 -1.68 4.14 2.89
N THR A 56 -1.67 4.05 1.56
CA THR A 56 -2.26 2.98 0.79
C THR A 56 -1.16 2.29 -0.01
N ALA A 57 -1.18 0.97 -0.05
CA ALA A 57 -0.21 0.16 -0.78
C ALA A 57 -0.93 -0.97 -1.50
N TYR A 58 -0.63 -1.13 -2.79
CA TYR A 58 -1.12 -2.24 -3.59
C TYR A 58 -0.04 -3.31 -3.70
N ALA A 59 -0.35 -4.55 -3.30
CA ALA A 59 0.54 -5.70 -3.37
C ALA A 59 -0.27 -6.96 -3.65
N ASP A 60 -0.17 -7.45 -4.88
CA ASP A 60 -0.70 -8.73 -5.31
C ASP A 60 0.33 -9.83 -5.06
N ALA A 61 -0.11 -11.01 -4.65
CA ALA A 61 0.72 -12.18 -4.43
C ALA A 61 0.09 -13.40 -5.11
N SER A 62 0.83 -13.97 -6.08
CA SER A 62 0.48 -15.22 -6.75
C SER A 62 1.55 -16.28 -6.54
N ILE A 63 1.13 -17.54 -6.44
CA ILE A 63 1.99 -18.71 -6.31
C ILE A 63 1.55 -19.73 -7.35
N ASP A 64 2.42 -20.00 -8.32
CA ASP A 64 2.20 -21.02 -9.34
C ASP A 64 2.96 -22.30 -8.97
N LEU A 65 2.24 -23.41 -8.88
CA LEU A 65 2.78 -24.73 -8.57
C LEU A 65 2.53 -25.69 -9.73
N SER A 66 3.57 -26.34 -10.24
CA SER A 66 3.43 -27.38 -11.26
C SER A 66 3.58 -28.77 -10.63
N ASP A 67 2.61 -29.65 -10.86
CA ASP A 67 2.72 -31.07 -10.49
C ASP A 67 3.56 -31.85 -11.52
N THR A 68 4.09 -33.00 -11.11
CA THR A 68 4.86 -33.95 -11.93
C THR A 68 4.06 -34.45 -13.14
N ASN A 69 2.73 -34.42 -13.06
CA ASN A 69 1.81 -34.77 -14.14
C ASN A 69 1.53 -33.62 -15.14
N GLY A 70 2.16 -32.45 -14.96
CA GLY A 70 2.03 -31.30 -15.86
C GLY A 70 0.80 -30.42 -15.60
N HIS A 71 0.10 -30.61 -14.48
CA HIS A 71 -0.96 -29.71 -14.04
C HIS A 71 -0.35 -28.49 -13.34
N GLU A 72 -0.76 -27.29 -13.76
CA GLU A 72 -0.40 -26.02 -13.13
C GLU A 72 -1.51 -25.63 -12.15
N LEU A 73 -1.16 -25.22 -10.93
CA LEU A 73 -2.06 -24.75 -9.89
C LEU A 73 -1.68 -23.30 -9.57
N ALA A 74 -2.55 -22.36 -9.91
CA ALA A 74 -2.34 -20.93 -9.66
C ALA A 74 -3.11 -20.51 -8.41
N TYR A 75 -2.37 -20.06 -7.38
CA TYR A 75 -2.93 -19.57 -6.13
C TYR A 75 -2.76 -18.06 -6.04
N THR A 76 -3.84 -17.32 -5.83
CA THR A 76 -3.78 -15.85 -5.71
C THR A 76 -4.52 -15.35 -4.47
N THR A 77 -4.25 -14.12 -4.08
CA THR A 77 -4.89 -13.43 -2.96
C THR A 77 -6.15 -12.68 -3.41
N ASN A 78 -7.18 -12.62 -2.57
CA ASN A 78 -8.46 -11.97 -2.87
C ASN A 78 -8.40 -10.43 -2.72
N ASN A 79 -7.36 -9.91 -2.08
CA ASN A 79 -7.25 -8.50 -1.76
C ASN A 79 -5.78 -8.07 -1.83
N ALA A 80 -5.51 -7.14 -2.75
CA ALA A 80 -4.19 -6.56 -2.98
C ALA A 80 -4.02 -5.19 -2.30
N GLU A 81 -5.09 -4.57 -1.78
CA GLU A 81 -5.03 -3.25 -1.17
C GLU A 81 -4.76 -3.31 0.35
N ARG A 82 -3.72 -2.58 0.77
CA ARG A 82 -3.36 -2.42 2.17
C ARG A 82 -3.46 -0.95 2.54
N TYR A 83 -3.94 -0.71 3.75
CA TYR A 83 -4.10 0.62 4.31
C TYR A 83 -3.31 0.73 5.61
N GLY A 84 -2.90 1.93 5.96
CA GLY A 84 -2.25 2.14 7.24
C GLY A 84 -1.73 3.53 7.44
N PHE A 85 -0.69 3.66 8.25
CA PHE A 85 -0.14 4.94 8.65
C PHE A 85 1.37 4.95 8.63
N GLY A 86 1.91 6.10 8.22
CA GLY A 86 3.32 6.43 8.22
C GLY A 86 3.62 7.44 9.33
N LEU A 87 4.74 7.24 10.01
CA LEU A 87 5.32 8.16 10.96
C LEU A 87 6.68 8.60 10.43
N ASN A 88 6.81 9.90 10.19
CA ASN A 88 8.05 10.49 9.71
C ASN A 88 8.59 11.49 10.73
N TYR A 89 9.86 11.33 11.11
CA TYR A 89 10.55 12.25 12.00
C TYR A 89 12.02 12.41 11.59
N LYS A 90 12.38 13.62 11.17
CA LYS A 90 13.73 13.98 10.71
C LYS A 90 14.25 13.09 9.58
N TRP A 91 15.07 12.10 9.93
CA TRP A 91 15.73 11.17 9.01
C TRP A 91 15.12 9.78 9.08
N LEU A 92 14.19 9.52 10.01
CA LEU A 92 13.58 8.22 10.22
C LEU A 92 12.13 8.24 9.72
N SER A 93 11.77 7.20 8.98
CA SER A 93 10.40 6.91 8.57
C SER A 93 10.02 5.50 9.01
N ALA A 94 8.82 5.33 9.55
CA ALA A 94 8.23 4.04 9.82
C ALA A 94 6.83 3.98 9.20
N GLU A 95 6.46 2.83 8.66
CA GLU A 95 5.20 2.61 7.98
C GLU A 95 4.61 1.28 8.45
N PHE A 96 3.32 1.30 8.76
CA PHE A 96 2.56 0.10 9.13
C PHE A 96 1.37 0.02 8.20
N THR A 97 1.18 -1.15 7.58
CA THR A 97 0.08 -1.41 6.63
C THR A 97 -0.60 -2.73 6.97
N PHE A 98 -1.91 -2.77 6.76
CA PHE A 98 -2.75 -3.94 7.01
C PHE A 98 -3.93 -3.94 6.02
N GLY A 99 -4.40 -5.12 5.64
CA GLY A 99 -5.63 -5.26 4.86
C GLY A 99 -6.84 -4.84 5.70
N VAL A 100 -7.69 -3.97 5.14
CA VAL A 100 -8.94 -3.53 5.78
C VAL A 100 -10.11 -4.08 4.97
N PRO A 101 -10.80 -5.14 5.44
CA PRO A 101 -11.89 -5.79 4.69
C PRO A 101 -13.11 -4.90 4.40
N LEU A 102 -13.21 -3.74 5.06
CA LEU A 102 -14.31 -2.80 4.90
C LEU A 102 -14.07 -1.81 3.74
N LEU A 103 -12.81 -1.53 3.40
CA LEU A 103 -12.45 -0.57 2.35
C LEU A 103 -12.15 -1.25 1.02
N ASP A 104 -11.73 -2.50 1.06
CA ASP A 104 -11.63 -3.37 -0.10
C ASP A 104 -12.49 -4.60 0.20
N ALA A 105 -13.69 -4.59 -0.39
CA ALA A 105 -14.72 -5.59 -0.15
C ALA A 105 -14.29 -6.90 -0.83
N PRO A 106 -13.81 -7.91 -0.06
CA PRO A 106 -13.43 -9.17 -0.68
C PRO A 106 -14.67 -9.79 -1.33
N ASP A 107 -14.51 -10.39 -2.51
CA ASP A 107 -15.58 -11.19 -3.09
C ASP A 107 -15.97 -12.26 -2.06
N PRO A 108 -17.24 -12.33 -1.61
CA PRO A 108 -17.66 -13.29 -0.60
C PRO A 108 -17.53 -14.76 -1.05
N ALA A 109 -17.41 -15.01 -2.35
CA ALA A 109 -17.11 -16.34 -2.90
C ALA A 109 -15.63 -16.73 -2.73
N LEU A 110 -14.76 -15.74 -2.56
CA LEU A 110 -13.33 -15.90 -2.39
C LEU A 110 -12.96 -15.80 -0.91
N GLY A 111 -12.08 -16.70 -0.44
CA GLY A 111 -11.70 -16.77 0.96
C GLY A 111 -11.21 -15.43 1.54
N LYS A 112 -11.23 -15.30 2.87
CA LYS A 112 -10.66 -14.13 3.56
C LYS A 112 -9.13 -14.13 3.40
N THR A 113 -8.60 -13.12 2.72
CA THR A 113 -7.16 -12.85 2.67
C THR A 113 -6.77 -11.90 3.80
N THR A 114 -5.62 -12.15 4.43
CA THR A 114 -5.01 -11.22 5.39
C THR A 114 -3.62 -10.85 4.92
N SER A 115 -3.39 -9.54 4.77
CA SER A 115 -2.12 -8.96 4.33
C SER A 115 -1.62 -7.96 5.37
N ARG A 116 -0.33 -7.99 5.69
CA ARG A 116 0.32 -7.08 6.64
C ARG A 116 1.65 -6.60 6.08
N GLY A 117 2.07 -5.42 6.50
CA GLY A 117 3.37 -4.89 6.09
C GLY A 117 3.94 -3.89 7.09
N PHE A 118 5.26 -3.90 7.17
CA PHE A 118 6.04 -2.95 7.95
C PHE A 118 7.18 -2.40 7.09
N GLY A 119 7.34 -1.08 7.12
CA GLY A 119 8.43 -0.39 6.45
C GLY A 119 9.23 0.44 7.46
N LEU A 120 10.55 0.39 7.37
CA LEU A 120 11.45 1.28 8.09
C LEU A 120 12.39 1.94 7.08
N GLY A 121 12.56 3.24 7.16
CA GLY A 121 13.42 3.99 6.25
C GLY A 121 14.30 4.99 6.98
N MET A 122 15.48 5.19 6.45
CA MET A 122 16.43 6.19 6.90
C MET A 122 16.88 7.04 5.71
N THR A 123 16.76 8.36 5.84
CA THR A 123 17.15 9.34 4.83
C THR A 123 18.18 10.29 5.41
N GLY A 124 19.44 10.11 5.02
CA GLY A 124 20.57 10.95 5.39
C GLY A 124 21.07 11.83 4.25
N ARG A 125 22.19 12.52 4.47
CA ARG A 125 22.87 13.31 3.43
C ARG A 125 23.63 12.45 2.42
N ARG A 126 24.20 11.33 2.89
CA ARG A 126 25.01 10.41 2.07
C ARG A 126 24.53 8.97 2.09
N ILE A 127 23.64 8.63 3.03
CA ILE A 127 23.16 7.27 3.24
C ILE A 127 21.64 7.31 3.13
N TRP A 128 21.10 6.41 2.35
CA TRP A 128 19.69 6.07 2.36
C TRP A 128 19.55 4.57 2.59
N ALA A 129 18.62 4.18 3.45
CA ALA A 129 18.37 2.79 3.72
C ALA A 129 16.86 2.56 3.87
N ARG A 130 16.38 1.43 3.37
CA ARG A 130 14.99 1.02 3.55
C ARG A 130 14.93 -0.46 3.86
N LEU A 131 14.11 -0.81 4.84
CA LEU A 131 13.76 -2.17 5.18
C LEU A 131 12.25 -2.31 5.03
N GLY A 132 11.82 -3.39 4.40
CA GLY A 132 10.42 -3.73 4.20
C GLY A 132 10.19 -5.18 4.61
N TRP A 133 9.08 -5.42 5.28
CA TRP A 133 8.56 -6.73 5.59
C TRP A 133 7.09 -6.78 5.17
N SER A 134 6.67 -7.86 4.52
CA SER A 134 5.27 -8.12 4.23
C SER A 134 4.93 -9.60 4.39
N GLU A 135 3.68 -9.84 4.79
CA GLU A 135 3.12 -11.17 5.00
C GLU A 135 1.74 -11.24 4.36
N HIS A 136 1.50 -12.29 3.58
CA HIS A 136 0.26 -12.55 2.87
C HIS A 136 -0.23 -13.97 3.18
N SER A 137 -1.53 -14.10 3.47
CA SER A 137 -2.17 -15.37 3.81
C SER A 137 -3.60 -15.44 3.31
N GLY A 138 -4.12 -16.66 3.13
CA GLY A 138 -5.48 -16.88 2.64
C GLY A 138 -5.54 -16.84 1.12
N PHE A 139 -4.72 -17.66 0.48
CA PHE A 139 -4.70 -17.88 -0.97
C PHE A 139 -5.87 -18.78 -1.39
N TYR A 140 -6.43 -18.51 -2.57
CA TYR A 140 -7.44 -19.35 -3.20
C TYR A 140 -6.94 -19.85 -4.56
N LEU A 141 -7.47 -21.00 -4.98
CA LEU A 141 -7.14 -21.59 -6.28
C LEU A 141 -7.89 -20.86 -7.40
N GLU A 142 -7.16 -20.10 -8.22
CA GLU A 142 -7.74 -19.30 -9.31
C GLU A 142 -8.27 -20.21 -10.44
N ASN A 143 -7.51 -21.24 -10.80
CA ASN A 143 -7.80 -22.13 -11.93
C ASN A 143 -8.63 -23.37 -11.56
N THR A 144 -9.56 -23.23 -10.61
CA THR A 144 -10.41 -24.33 -10.13
C THR A 144 -11.20 -25.01 -11.26
N ARG A 145 -11.67 -24.24 -12.25
CA ARG A 145 -12.45 -24.76 -13.39
C ARG A 145 -11.67 -25.68 -14.33
N GLU A 146 -10.36 -25.51 -14.42
CA GLU A 146 -9.50 -26.30 -15.30
C GLU A 146 -9.07 -27.62 -14.64
N ILE A 147 -8.98 -27.62 -13.32
CA ILE A 147 -8.52 -28.77 -12.52
C ILE A 147 -9.69 -29.69 -12.15
N LEU A 148 -10.90 -29.13 -11.95
CA LEU A 148 -12.10 -29.89 -11.58
C LEU A 148 -13.19 -29.73 -12.67
N PRO A 149 -13.14 -30.53 -13.75
CA PRO A 149 -14.18 -30.52 -14.77
C PRO A 149 -15.51 -31.03 -14.17
N GLY A 150 -16.44 -30.10 -13.91
CA GLY A 150 -17.73 -30.35 -13.28
C GLY A 150 -18.07 -29.42 -12.11
N SER A 151 -17.17 -28.53 -11.70
CA SER A 151 -17.52 -27.48 -10.73
C SER A 151 -18.29 -26.36 -11.43
N ASP A 152 -19.56 -26.13 -11.07
CA ASP A 152 -20.47 -25.20 -11.75
C ASP A 152 -20.19 -23.71 -11.41
N GLY A 153 -18.95 -23.35 -11.06
CA GLY A 153 -18.56 -21.99 -10.67
C GLY A 153 -19.30 -21.43 -9.44
N THR A 154 -20.14 -22.25 -8.81
CA THR A 154 -20.95 -21.96 -7.63
C THR A 154 -20.44 -22.74 -6.41
N ASP A 155 -19.54 -23.70 -6.65
CA ASP A 155 -18.86 -24.45 -5.59
C ASP A 155 -17.85 -23.55 -4.87
N PRO A 156 -17.71 -23.70 -3.54
CA PRO A 156 -16.74 -22.93 -2.78
C PRO A 156 -15.33 -23.19 -3.32
N LEU A 157 -14.67 -22.10 -3.77
CA LEU A 157 -13.30 -22.15 -4.25
C LEU A 157 -12.39 -22.75 -3.18
N ILE A 158 -11.43 -23.57 -3.60
CA ILE A 158 -10.52 -24.24 -2.67
C ILE A 158 -9.58 -23.18 -2.09
N VAL A 159 -9.82 -22.84 -0.82
CA VAL A 159 -8.98 -21.92 -0.05
C VAL A 159 -7.93 -22.73 0.69
N ARG A 160 -6.66 -22.37 0.50
CA ARG A 160 -5.53 -22.95 1.22
C ARG A 160 -4.99 -21.96 2.23
N ARG A 161 -5.39 -22.16 3.48
CA ARG A 161 -4.95 -21.34 4.64
C ARG A 161 -3.54 -21.67 5.11
N ASP A 162 -3.00 -22.80 4.66
CA ASP A 162 -1.64 -23.27 4.90
C ASP A 162 -0.60 -22.51 4.05
N LEU A 163 -1.02 -21.89 2.95
CA LEU A 163 -0.14 -21.06 2.12
C LEU A 163 0.05 -19.69 2.78
N GLU A 164 1.31 -19.37 2.99
CA GLU A 164 1.77 -18.11 3.55
C GLU A 164 2.97 -17.64 2.74
N ASP A 165 2.93 -16.38 2.29
CA ASP A 165 4.06 -15.71 1.68
C ASP A 165 4.62 -14.65 2.64
N ARG A 166 5.94 -14.67 2.83
CA ARG A 166 6.67 -13.73 3.68
C ARG A 166 7.82 -13.14 2.89
N HIS A 167 7.78 -11.84 2.69
CA HIS A 167 8.78 -11.13 1.92
C HIS A 167 9.56 -10.15 2.79
N PHE A 168 10.88 -10.15 2.63
CA PHE A 168 11.80 -9.23 3.30
C PHE A 168 12.65 -8.52 2.24
N VAL A 169 12.62 -7.19 2.24
CA VAL A 169 13.39 -6.37 1.30
C VAL A 169 14.25 -5.39 2.07
N GLY A 170 15.51 -5.29 1.67
CA GLY A 170 16.42 -4.28 2.17
C GLY A 170 17.09 -3.55 1.02
N THR A 171 17.10 -2.21 1.06
CA THR A 171 17.90 -1.37 0.17
C THR A 171 18.84 -0.52 0.99
N PHE A 172 20.06 -0.34 0.48
CA PHE A 172 21.08 0.50 1.09
C PHE A 172 21.83 1.23 -0.02
N ASP A 173 21.81 2.55 0.03
CA ASP A 173 22.38 3.43 -0.96
C ASP A 173 23.36 4.39 -0.30
N TYR A 174 24.53 4.56 -0.93
CA TYR A 174 25.57 5.48 -0.47
C TYR A 174 26.04 6.42 -1.58
N ALA A 175 26.02 7.72 -1.32
CA ALA A 175 26.61 8.72 -2.19
C ALA A 175 28.06 9.01 -1.78
N PHE A 176 29.01 8.59 -2.64
CA PHE A 176 30.44 8.86 -2.46
C PHE A 176 30.80 10.33 -2.66
N ASN A 177 30.15 11.01 -3.61
CA ASN A 177 30.38 12.42 -3.95
C ASN A 177 29.08 13.20 -3.84
N PHE A 178 29.03 14.20 -2.95
CA PHE A 178 27.86 15.04 -2.67
C PHE A 178 28.26 16.47 -2.33
#